data_AF-A0A2N2PCI4-F1
#
_entry.id   AF-A0A2N2PCI4-F1
#
_cell.length_a   1.000
_cell.length_b   1.000
_cell.length_c   1.000
_cell.angle_alpha   90.00
_cell.angle_beta   90.00
_cell.angle_gamma   90.00
#
_symmetry.space_group_name_H-M   'P 1'
#
loop_
_entity.id
_entity.type
_entity.pdbx_description
1 polymer ?
#
loop_
_entity_poly.entity_id
_entity_poly.type
_entity_poly.pdbx_seq_one_letter_code
_entity_poly.pdbx_strand_id
1 'polypeptide(L)'
;MAERNLQRRNILDPAVADLLAGMEEKQAEARLPKRQREKKARERAKIRARREQRVTYDLPPELKQSVSVLAEKLSLPASQLATLALARFMQAYEKGEIDLAPYKKPSRSPRYDWKLVFPKEWWD
;
A
#
# COMPACT_ATOMS: atom_id res chain seq x y z
N MET A 1 14.29 -23.42 51.92
CA MET A 1 15.27 -22.87 50.96
C MET A 1 14.59 -22.83 49.60
N ALA A 2 14.43 -21.65 48.99
CA ALA A 2 13.72 -21.51 47.71
C ALA A 2 14.71 -21.03 46.64
N GLU A 3 15.12 -21.95 45.76
CA GLU A 3 15.95 -21.64 44.61
C GLU A 3 15.09 -20.99 43.52
N ARG A 4 15.20 -19.66 43.39
CA ARG A 4 14.62 -18.94 42.25
C ARG A 4 15.55 -19.10 41.05
N ASN A 5 15.14 -19.94 40.11
CA ASN A 5 15.75 -20.05 38.78
C ASN A 5 15.50 -18.72 38.01
N LEU A 6 16.46 -17.80 38.02
CA LEU A 6 16.43 -16.60 37.16
C LEU A 6 16.84 -17.01 35.74
N GLN A 7 15.87 -17.44 34.94
CA GLN A 7 16.06 -17.56 33.49
C GLN A 7 16.29 -16.16 32.90
N ARG A 8 17.49 -15.93 32.35
CA ARG A 8 17.83 -14.69 31.62
C ARG A 8 16.87 -14.56 30.43
N ARG A 9 15.98 -13.57 30.47
CA ARG A 9 15.21 -13.13 29.31
C ARG A 9 16.20 -12.54 28.31
N ASN A 10 16.38 -13.18 27.15
CA ASN A 10 17.06 -12.59 26.01
C ASN A 10 16.18 -11.45 25.49
N ILE A 11 16.33 -10.26 26.08
CA ILE A 11 15.78 -9.03 25.56
C ILE A 11 16.70 -8.63 24.41
N LEU A 12 16.50 -9.25 23.25
CA LEU A 12 17.16 -8.83 22.03
C LEU A 12 16.60 -7.45 21.67
N ASP A 13 17.50 -6.49 21.43
CA ASP A 13 17.14 -5.19 20.89
C ASP A 13 16.37 -5.38 19.56
N PRO A 14 15.21 -4.73 19.36
CA PRO A 14 14.41 -4.85 18.14
C PRO A 14 15.22 -4.70 16.84
N ALA A 15 16.21 -3.79 16.83
CA ALA A 15 17.05 -3.58 15.65
C ALA A 15 17.97 -4.78 15.36
N VAL A 16 18.43 -5.48 16.40
CA VAL A 16 19.26 -6.69 16.26
C VAL A 16 18.40 -7.88 15.85
N ALA A 17 17.16 -7.97 16.35
CA ALA A 17 16.21 -8.99 15.95
C ALA A 17 15.87 -8.91 14.46
N ASP A 18 15.62 -7.69 13.94
CA ASP A 18 15.35 -7.46 12.51
C ASP A 18 16.56 -7.80 11.62
N LEU A 19 17.77 -7.48 12.07
CA LEU A 19 19.00 -7.83 11.36
C LEU A 19 19.21 -9.36 11.28
N LEU A 20 18.98 -10.07 12.39
CA LEU A 20 19.09 -11.52 12.44
C LEU A 20 18.04 -12.20 11.56
N ALA A 21 16.78 -11.75 11.63
CA ALA A 21 15.71 -12.24 10.76
C ALA A 21 16.05 -12.05 9.27
N GLY A 22 16.56 -10.88 8.90
CA GLY A 22 17.00 -10.60 7.53
C GLY A 22 18.20 -11.44 7.06
N MET A 23 19.06 -11.90 7.98
CA MET A 23 20.17 -12.81 7.68
C MET A 23 19.69 -14.27 7.51
N GLU A 24 18.79 -14.73 8.38
CA GLU A 24 18.20 -16.08 8.31
C GLU A 24 17.40 -16.27 7.01
N GLU A 25 16.60 -15.28 6.60
CA GLU A 25 15.88 -15.33 5.32
C GLU A 25 16.81 -15.49 4.11
N LYS A 26 17.94 -14.76 4.11
CA LYS A 26 18.94 -14.86 3.03
C LYS A 26 19.61 -16.23 3.00
N GLN A 27 19.93 -16.79 4.17
CA GLN A 27 20.52 -18.13 4.26
C GLN A 27 19.53 -19.23 3.86
N ALA A 28 18.26 -19.12 4.28
CA ALA A 28 17.21 -20.05 3.89
C ALA A 28 16.98 -20.05 2.37
N GLU A 29 16.99 -18.87 1.75
CA GLU A 29 16.86 -18.75 0.30
C GLU A 29 18.05 -19.32 -0.48
N ALA A 30 19.27 -19.19 0.04
CA ALA A 30 20.47 -19.76 -0.57
C ALA A 30 20.42 -21.30 -0.63
N ARG A 31 19.73 -21.92 0.33
CA ARG A 31 19.52 -23.38 0.42
C ARG A 31 18.44 -23.90 -0.54
N LEU A 32 17.65 -23.02 -1.17
CA LEU A 32 16.60 -23.44 -2.10
C LEU A 32 17.17 -23.95 -3.45
N PRO A 33 16.50 -24.91 -4.12
CA PRO A 33 16.85 -25.33 -5.47
C PRO A 33 16.91 -24.16 -6.46
N LYS A 34 17.83 -24.20 -7.44
CA LYS A 34 18.08 -23.11 -8.41
C LYS A 34 16.79 -22.56 -9.06
N ARG A 35 15.88 -23.45 -9.49
CA ARG A 35 14.58 -23.06 -10.09
C ARG A 35 13.69 -22.24 -9.15
N GLN A 36 13.64 -22.57 -7.87
CA GLN A 36 12.83 -21.84 -6.89
C GLN A 36 13.45 -20.48 -6.56
N ARG A 37 14.80 -20.41 -6.47
CA ARG A 37 15.53 -19.14 -6.32
C ARG A 37 15.27 -18.20 -7.48
N GLU A 38 15.34 -18.70 -8.71
CA GLU A 38 15.06 -17.91 -9.92
C GLU A 38 13.62 -17.39 -9.95
N LYS A 39 12.62 -18.20 -9.57
CA LYS A 39 11.22 -17.76 -9.48
C LYS A 39 11.06 -16.61 -8.48
N LYS A 40 11.63 -16.75 -7.28
CA LYS A 40 11.57 -15.72 -6.23
C LYS A 40 12.32 -14.44 -6.62
N ALA A 41 13.46 -14.57 -7.31
CA ALA A 41 14.21 -13.44 -7.85
C ALA A 41 13.41 -12.70 -8.94
N ARG A 42 12.75 -13.42 -9.85
CA ARG A 42 11.87 -12.84 -10.88
C ARG A 42 10.67 -12.12 -10.26
N GLU A 43 10.03 -12.69 -9.24
CA GLU A 43 8.95 -12.03 -8.51
C GLU A 43 9.43 -10.74 -7.83
N ARG A 44 10.59 -10.77 -7.16
CA ARG A 44 11.21 -9.57 -6.58
C ARG A 44 11.57 -8.51 -7.62
N ALA A 45 12.08 -8.91 -8.78
CA ALA A 45 12.36 -8.00 -9.88
C ALA A 45 11.07 -7.34 -10.41
N LYS A 46 9.99 -8.12 -10.59
CA LYS A 46 8.67 -7.58 -10.96
C LYS A 46 8.14 -6.60 -9.92
N ILE A 47 8.28 -6.90 -8.63
CA ILE A 47 7.87 -5.99 -7.55
C ILE A 47 8.72 -4.70 -7.59
N ARG A 48 10.03 -4.80 -7.78
CA ARG A 48 10.92 -3.63 -7.90
C ARG A 48 10.58 -2.75 -9.10
N ALA A 49 10.37 -3.34 -10.28
CA ALA A 49 9.95 -2.59 -11.46
C ALA A 49 8.63 -1.85 -11.25
N ARG A 50 7.70 -2.43 -10.49
CA ARG A 50 6.43 -1.77 -10.13
C ARG A 50 6.60 -0.63 -9.11
N ARG A 51 7.70 -0.58 -8.35
CA ARG A 51 7.92 0.48 -7.34
C ARG A 51 8.16 1.85 -7.98
N GLU A 52 8.87 1.91 -9.10
CA GLU A 52 9.15 3.16 -9.82
C GLU A 52 7.86 3.84 -10.30
N GLN A 53 6.85 3.04 -10.63
CA GLN A 53 5.54 3.50 -11.11
C GLN A 53 4.52 3.68 -9.97
N ARG A 54 4.91 3.44 -8.71
CA ARG A 54 3.98 3.48 -7.57
C ARG A 54 3.68 4.92 -7.18
N VAL A 55 2.44 5.33 -7.38
CA VAL A 55 1.91 6.58 -6.81
C VAL A 55 1.21 6.26 -5.49
N THR A 56 1.40 7.13 -4.49
CA THR A 56 0.71 7.03 -3.20
C THR A 56 -0.26 8.19 -3.09
N TYR A 57 -1.52 7.89 -2.82
CA TYR A 57 -2.58 8.86 -2.60
C TYR A 57 -3.16 8.68 -1.20
N ASP A 58 -3.45 9.78 -0.54
CA ASP A 58 -4.20 9.77 0.70
C ASP A 58 -5.68 9.58 0.38
N LEU A 59 -6.26 8.49 0.86
CA LEU A 59 -7.68 8.16 0.68
C LEU A 59 -8.39 8.17 2.03
N PRO A 60 -9.62 8.69 2.11
CA PRO A 60 -10.47 8.50 3.28
C PRO A 60 -10.59 7.01 3.64
N PRO A 61 -10.60 6.66 4.94
CA PRO A 61 -10.60 5.26 5.38
C PRO A 61 -11.81 4.49 4.86
N GLU A 62 -12.97 5.12 4.74
CA GLU A 62 -14.22 4.53 4.26
C GLU A 62 -14.12 4.17 2.78
N LEU A 63 -13.52 5.05 1.97
CA LEU A 63 -13.26 4.78 0.55
C LEU A 63 -12.27 3.64 0.38
N LYS A 64 -11.18 3.67 1.16
CA LYS A 64 -10.15 2.62 1.13
C LYS A 64 -10.76 1.26 1.47
N GLN A 65 -11.62 1.20 2.49
CA GLN A 65 -12.31 -0.03 2.87
C GLN A 65 -13.26 -0.50 1.78
N SER A 66 -14.08 0.39 1.23
CA SER A 66 -15.02 0.08 0.15
C SER A 66 -14.33 -0.49 -1.08
N VAL A 67 -13.22 0.10 -1.51
CA VAL A 67 -12.40 -0.40 -2.63
C VAL A 67 -11.82 -1.78 -2.31
N SER A 68 -11.36 -2.00 -1.06
CA SER A 68 -10.78 -3.29 -0.64
C SER A 68 -11.83 -4.40 -0.63
N VAL A 69 -13.00 -4.15 -0.04
CA VAL A 69 -14.12 -5.10 0.00
C VAL A 69 -14.59 -5.46 -1.41
N LEU A 70 -14.71 -4.47 -2.29
CA LEU A 70 -15.11 -4.71 -3.69
C LEU A 70 -14.06 -5.52 -4.44
N ALA A 71 -12.78 -5.22 -4.24
CA ALA A 71 -11.68 -5.96 -4.84
C ALA A 71 -11.65 -7.42 -4.38
N GLU A 72 -11.84 -7.68 -3.08
CA GLU A 72 -11.94 -9.04 -2.53
C GLU A 72 -13.14 -9.80 -3.10
N LYS A 73 -14.33 -9.18 -3.10
CA LYS A 73 -15.55 -9.76 -3.66
C LYS A 73 -15.38 -10.19 -5.11
N LEU A 74 -14.65 -9.41 -5.90
CA LEU A 74 -14.39 -9.68 -7.31
C LEU A 74 -13.12 -10.52 -7.54
N SER A 75 -12.37 -10.87 -6.49
CA SER A 75 -11.06 -11.53 -6.59
C SER A 75 -10.07 -10.78 -7.49
N LEU A 76 -10.07 -9.44 -7.40
CA LEU A 76 -9.21 -8.55 -8.18
C LEU A 76 -8.21 -7.81 -7.28
N PRO A 77 -7.04 -7.39 -7.82
CA PRO A 77 -6.18 -6.46 -7.12
C PRO A 77 -6.85 -5.08 -6.98
N ALA A 78 -6.93 -4.54 -5.75
CA ALA A 78 -7.47 -3.20 -5.49
C ALA A 78 -6.81 -2.11 -6.34
N SER A 79 -5.50 -2.24 -6.64
CA SER A 79 -4.80 -1.31 -7.51
C SER A 79 -5.37 -1.27 -8.93
N GLN A 80 -5.83 -2.39 -9.48
CA GLN A 80 -6.41 -2.43 -10.83
C GLN A 80 -7.81 -1.82 -10.85
N LEU A 81 -8.59 -2.03 -9.79
CA LEU A 81 -9.88 -1.37 -9.64
C LEU A 81 -9.71 0.15 -9.56
N ALA A 82 -8.72 0.63 -8.79
CA ALA A 82 -8.36 2.03 -8.73
C ALA A 82 -7.89 2.56 -10.10
N THR A 83 -7.06 1.81 -10.83
CA THR A 83 -6.64 2.19 -12.20
C THR A 83 -7.84 2.36 -13.12
N LEU A 84 -8.80 1.44 -13.11
CA LEU A 84 -10.00 1.52 -13.93
C LEU A 84 -10.83 2.75 -13.56
N ALA A 85 -11.07 2.99 -12.27
CA ALA A 85 -11.83 4.13 -11.79
C ALA A 85 -11.17 5.46 -12.21
N LEU A 86 -9.86 5.59 -12.03
CA LEU A 86 -9.11 6.79 -12.42
C LEU A 86 -9.15 7.00 -13.94
N ALA A 87 -8.96 5.95 -14.75
CA ALA A 87 -9.02 6.06 -16.21
C ALA A 87 -10.41 6.50 -16.70
N ARG A 88 -11.47 5.92 -16.12
CA ARG A 88 -12.86 6.32 -16.42
C ARG A 88 -13.15 7.75 -16.00
N PHE A 89 -12.67 8.16 -14.82
CA PHE A 89 -12.80 9.52 -14.34
C PHE A 89 -12.13 10.52 -15.30
N MET A 90 -10.89 10.25 -15.72
CA MET A 90 -10.17 11.14 -16.66
C MET A 90 -10.91 11.26 -17.99
N GLN A 91 -11.38 10.14 -18.55
CA GLN A 91 -12.14 10.14 -19.80
C GLN A 91 -13.45 10.93 -19.67
N ALA A 92 -14.19 10.76 -18.58
CA ALA A 92 -15.45 11.48 -18.34
C ALA A 92 -15.20 12.97 -18.12
N TYR A 93 -14.11 13.33 -17.43
CA TYR A 93 -13.71 14.72 -17.26
C TYR A 93 -13.34 15.39 -18.59
N GLU A 94 -12.56 14.72 -19.44
CA GLU A 94 -12.21 15.23 -20.78
C GLU A 94 -13.44 15.46 -21.67
N LYS A 95 -14.48 14.63 -21.50
CA LYS A 95 -15.76 14.77 -22.21
C LYS A 95 -16.69 15.83 -21.61
N GLY A 96 -16.32 16.45 -20.48
CA GLY A 96 -17.17 17.40 -19.77
C GLY A 96 -18.34 16.76 -19.03
N GLU A 97 -18.32 15.45 -18.80
CA GLU A 97 -19.37 14.71 -18.06
C GLU A 97 -19.23 14.90 -16.53
N ILE A 98 -18.05 15.34 -16.07
CA ILE A 98 -17.76 15.59 -14.66
C ILE A 98 -17.49 17.08 -14.46
N ASP A 99 -18.36 17.72 -13.68
CA ASP A 99 -18.11 19.07 -13.19
C ASP A 99 -17.44 19.03 -11.80
N LEU A 100 -16.27 19.66 -11.71
CA LEU A 100 -15.51 19.80 -10.46
C LEU A 100 -15.82 21.10 -9.71
N ALA A 101 -16.48 22.07 -10.34
CA ALA A 101 -16.79 23.36 -9.74
C ALA A 101 -17.53 23.26 -8.39
N PRO A 102 -18.51 22.33 -8.20
CA PRO A 102 -19.20 22.20 -6.91
C PRO A 102 -18.28 21.85 -5.74
N TYR A 103 -17.15 21.20 -6.02
CA TYR A 103 -16.21 20.72 -5.00
C TYR A 103 -14.99 21.64 -4.85
N LYS A 104 -14.73 22.53 -5.82
CA LYS A 104 -13.56 23.42 -5.84
C LYS A 104 -13.71 24.54 -4.81
N LYS A 105 -12.74 24.64 -3.91
CA LYS A 105 -12.59 25.77 -2.97
C LYS A 105 -11.18 26.34 -3.00
N PRO A 106 -10.99 27.64 -2.74
CA PRO A 106 -9.65 28.21 -2.62
C PRO A 106 -8.81 27.46 -1.59
N SER A 107 -7.58 27.17 -1.95
CA SER A 107 -6.62 26.52 -1.08
C SER A 107 -5.79 27.57 -0.34
N ARG A 108 -5.38 27.23 0.88
CA ARG A 108 -4.45 28.03 1.69
C ARG A 108 -2.99 27.57 1.54
N SER A 109 -2.75 26.51 0.76
CA SER A 109 -1.41 25.99 0.50
C SER A 109 -0.68 26.91 -0.47
N PRO A 110 0.62 27.21 -0.25
CA PRO A 110 1.42 27.97 -1.20
C PRO A 110 1.66 27.22 -2.51
N ARG A 111 1.35 25.92 -2.58
CA ARG A 111 1.59 25.07 -3.76
C ARG A 111 0.41 24.98 -4.72
N TYR A 112 -0.82 25.19 -4.23
CA TYR A 112 -2.03 24.96 -5.01
C TYR A 112 -3.05 26.05 -4.75
N ASP A 113 -3.63 26.61 -5.80
CA ASP A 113 -4.66 27.66 -5.72
C ASP A 113 -6.02 27.13 -5.26
N TRP A 114 -6.32 25.86 -5.58
CA TRP A 114 -7.59 25.22 -5.32
C TRP A 114 -7.42 23.88 -4.61
N LYS A 115 -8.41 23.51 -3.80
CA LYS A 115 -8.58 22.17 -3.24
C LYS A 115 -9.99 21.67 -3.49
N LEU A 116 -10.16 20.36 -3.46
CA LEU A 116 -11.49 19.75 -3.47
C LEU A 116 -11.97 19.54 -2.04
N VAL A 117 -13.23 19.85 -1.79
CA VAL A 117 -13.92 19.53 -0.54
C VAL A 117 -15.11 18.64 -0.88
N PHE A 118 -15.08 17.44 -0.34
CA PHE A 118 -16.13 16.44 -0.55
C PHE A 118 -17.26 16.62 0.47
N PRO A 119 -18.52 16.35 0.10
CA PRO A 119 -19.63 16.26 1.04
C PRO A 119 -19.32 15.23 2.14
N LYS A 120 -19.81 15.47 3.36
CA LYS A 120 -19.56 14.55 4.49
C LYS A 120 -20.36 13.27 4.36
N GLU A 121 -21.54 13.39 3.76
CA GLU A 121 -22.53 12.35 3.52
C GLU A 121 -22.00 11.21 2.62
N TRP A 122 -20.83 11.40 1.99
CA TRP A 122 -20.15 10.37 1.21
C TRP A 122 -19.36 9.37 2.06
N TRP A 123 -19.11 9.72 3.33
CA TRP A 123 -18.28 8.95 4.26
C TRP A 123 -19.09 8.42 5.44
N ASP A 124 -20.36 8.78 5.56
CA ASP A 124 -21.30 8.26 6.57
C ASP A 124 -21.96 6.95 6.09
#